data_AF-A0A5Q3Q2S2-F1
#
_entry.id   AF-A0A5Q3Q2S2-F1
#
_cell.length_a   1.000
_cell.length_b   1.000
_cell.length_c   1.000
_cell.angle_alpha   90.00
_cell.angle_beta   90.00
_cell.angle_gamma   90.00
#
_symmetry.space_group_name_H-M   'P 1'
#
loop_
_entity.id
_entity.type
_entity.pdbx_description
1 polymer ?
#
loop_
_entity_poly.entity_id
_entity_poly.type
_entity_poly.pdbx_seq_one_letter_code
_entity_poly.pdbx_strand_id
1 'polypeptide(L)'
;MPELHSRRRLDQPREPRRFSVEFDPELIGRLSERIARFLGTGRFLLWQTVIVVTWIALNLVLVVQLRWDPYPFILLNLAFSTQAAYAAPLILLAQNRQDDRDRVSLEEDRARAEQTKADTEYLARELASLRLAVGEVATRDFLRTELDRLRDELPGTESRRGRVRGPRPDAHALRDNPQWDDGES
;
A
#
# COMPACT_ATOMS: atom_id res chain seq x y z
N MET A 1 13.51 -78.20 -24.36
CA MET A 1 12.76 -77.48 -23.31
C MET A 1 13.76 -76.77 -22.40
N PRO A 2 14.12 -75.50 -22.62
CA PRO A 2 14.97 -74.76 -21.69
C PRO A 2 14.12 -74.03 -20.63
N GLU A 3 14.38 -74.38 -19.38
CA GLU A 3 13.86 -73.78 -18.14
C GLU A 3 14.14 -72.27 -18.07
N LEU A 4 13.08 -71.46 -17.99
CA LEU A 4 13.15 -70.02 -17.78
C LEU A 4 13.58 -69.73 -16.33
N HIS A 5 14.88 -69.56 -16.11
CA HIS A 5 15.39 -68.97 -14.88
C HIS A 5 14.94 -67.50 -14.81
N SER A 6 13.92 -67.25 -13.98
CA SER A 6 13.43 -65.91 -13.65
C SER A 6 14.53 -65.13 -12.93
N ARG A 7 15.28 -64.33 -13.69
CA ARG A 7 16.30 -63.41 -13.17
C ARG A 7 15.60 -62.31 -12.40
N ARG A 8 15.45 -62.50 -11.09
CA ARG A 8 15.10 -61.46 -10.13
C ARG A 8 16.14 -60.35 -10.23
N ARG A 9 15.78 -59.22 -10.87
CA ARG A 9 16.67 -58.09 -11.06
C ARG A 9 17.01 -57.49 -9.69
N LEU A 10 18.28 -57.59 -9.33
CA LEU A 10 18.90 -57.08 -8.09
C LEU A 10 19.20 -55.57 -8.16
N ASP A 11 18.66 -54.88 -9.16
CA ASP A 11 19.05 -53.51 -9.52
C ASP A 11 17.99 -52.45 -9.12
N GLN A 12 16.99 -52.85 -8.35
CA GLN A 12 16.08 -51.89 -7.72
C GLN A 12 16.62 -51.57 -6.33
N PRO A 13 17.12 -50.34 -6.08
CA PRO A 13 17.43 -49.92 -4.74
C PRO A 13 16.15 -50.03 -3.92
N ARG A 14 16.19 -50.83 -2.84
CA ARG A 14 15.11 -50.87 -1.85
C ARG A 14 14.88 -49.44 -1.37
N GLU A 15 13.74 -48.87 -1.74
CA GLU A 15 13.34 -47.57 -1.22
C GLU A 15 13.29 -47.67 0.32
N PRO A 16 14.09 -46.87 1.05
CA PRO A 16 14.00 -46.86 2.49
C PRO A 16 12.58 -46.39 2.80
N ARG A 17 11.84 -47.26 3.50
CA ARG A 17 10.49 -46.98 4.02
C ARG A 17 10.62 -45.76 4.93
N ARG A 18 10.56 -44.55 4.35
CA ARG A 18 10.54 -43.31 5.11
C ARG A 18 9.28 -43.39 5.96
N PHE A 19 9.45 -43.46 7.27
CA PHE A 19 8.38 -43.09 8.19
C PHE A 19 8.12 -41.61 7.93
N SER A 20 7.31 -41.30 6.91
CA SER A 20 6.68 -40.01 6.77
C SER A 20 5.65 -39.97 7.88
N VAL A 21 5.99 -39.35 8.99
CA VAL A 21 4.97 -38.83 9.89
C VAL A 21 4.20 -37.83 9.04
N GLU A 22 2.99 -38.21 8.64
CA GLU A 22 2.10 -37.40 7.82
C GLU A 22 1.62 -36.26 8.71
N PHE A 23 2.44 -35.21 8.77
CA PHE A 23 2.15 -34.02 9.56
C PHE A 23 1.08 -33.23 8.85
N ASP A 24 -0.14 -33.27 9.39
CA ASP A 24 -1.30 -32.58 8.84
C ASP A 24 -1.15 -31.04 9.02
N PRO A 25 -0.83 -30.30 7.95
CA PRO A 25 -0.51 -28.87 8.05
C PRO A 25 -1.75 -28.03 8.44
N GLU A 26 -2.95 -28.53 8.13
CA GLU A 26 -4.24 -27.93 8.49
C GLU A 26 -4.46 -27.86 10.00
N LEU A 27 -4.18 -28.97 10.71
CA LEU A 27 -4.39 -29.09 12.16
C LEU A 27 -3.42 -28.18 12.92
N ILE A 28 -2.17 -28.16 12.49
CA ILE A 28 -1.13 -27.28 13.03
C ILE A 28 -1.49 -25.81 12.77
N GLY A 29 -2.12 -25.51 11.64
CA GLY A 29 -2.61 -24.18 11.31
C GLY A 29 -3.61 -23.61 12.29
N ARG A 30 -4.66 -24.38 12.55
CA ARG A 30 -5.71 -23.98 13.50
C ARG A 30 -5.16 -23.88 14.92
N LEU A 31 -4.24 -24.78 15.30
CA LEU A 31 -3.59 -24.77 16.60
C LEU A 31 -2.72 -23.51 16.77
N SER A 32 -1.86 -23.21 15.79
CA SER A 32 -0.96 -22.06 15.81
C SER A 32 -1.72 -20.74 15.89
N GLU A 33 -2.82 -20.58 15.15
CA GLU A 33 -3.64 -19.37 15.23
C GLU A 33 -4.33 -19.18 16.59
N ARG A 34 -4.70 -20.28 17.25
CA ARG A 34 -5.24 -20.24 18.61
C ARG A 34 -4.15 -19.89 19.62
N ILE A 35 -2.96 -20.47 19.47
CA ILE A 35 -1.79 -20.22 20.32
C ILE A 35 -1.28 -18.78 20.17
N ALA A 36 -1.22 -18.24 18.96
CA ALA A 36 -0.81 -16.86 18.70
C ALA A 36 -1.74 -15.85 19.38
N ARG A 37 -3.07 -16.06 19.28
CA ARG A 37 -4.05 -15.22 19.99
C ARG A 37 -3.94 -15.37 21.52
N PHE A 38 -3.60 -16.57 21.98
CA PHE A 38 -3.46 -16.85 23.41
C PHE A 38 -2.19 -16.22 24.01
N LEU A 39 -1.04 -16.37 23.34
CA LEU A 39 0.26 -15.81 23.74
C LEU A 39 0.31 -14.28 23.64
N GLY A 40 -0.40 -13.68 22.68
CA GLY A 40 -0.47 -12.22 22.53
C GLY A 40 -1.30 -11.52 23.60
N THR A 41 -2.04 -12.26 24.43
CA THR A 41 -2.86 -11.70 25.49
C THR A 41 -2.07 -11.67 26.81
N GLY A 42 -1.88 -10.50 27.43
CA GLY A 42 -1.14 -10.36 28.71
C GLY A 42 -1.71 -11.21 29.88
N ARG A 43 -2.94 -11.69 29.73
CA ARG A 43 -3.63 -12.60 30.65
C ARG A 43 -2.99 -14.00 30.71
N PHE A 44 -2.33 -14.46 29.64
CA PHE A 44 -1.59 -15.71 29.63
C PHE A 44 -0.38 -15.65 30.56
N LEU A 45 0.42 -14.58 30.45
CA LEU A 45 1.61 -14.38 31.29
C LEU A 45 1.22 -14.35 32.77
N LEU A 46 0.13 -13.66 33.12
CA LEU A 46 -0.36 -13.61 34.49
C LEU A 46 -0.73 -15.01 35.03
N TRP A 47 -1.51 -15.79 34.27
CA TRP A 47 -1.85 -17.16 34.66
C TRP A 47 -0.61 -18.06 34.77
N GLN A 48 0.32 -17.97 33.83
CA GLN A 48 1.57 -18.72 33.83
C GLN A 48 2.40 -18.41 35.08
N THR A 49 2.54 -17.13 35.45
CA THR A 49 3.25 -16.72 36.66
C THR A 49 2.58 -17.26 37.92
N VAL A 50 1.25 -17.16 38.02
CA VAL A 50 0.50 -17.68 39.19
C VAL A 50 0.70 -19.18 39.36
N ILE A 51 0.64 -19.95 38.26
CA ILE A 51 0.85 -21.40 38.29
C ILE A 51 2.27 -21.73 38.76
N VAL A 52 3.29 -21.07 38.20
CA VAL A 52 4.70 -21.31 38.58
C VAL A 52 4.93 -20.98 40.06
N VAL A 53 4.44 -19.83 40.53
CA VAL A 53 4.58 -19.42 41.94
C VAL A 53 3.86 -20.42 42.87
N THR A 54 2.65 -20.83 42.51
CA THR A 54 1.89 -21.83 43.28
C THR A 54 2.62 -23.17 43.32
N TRP A 55 3.21 -23.60 42.20
CA TRP A 55 3.96 -24.84 42.09
C TRP A 55 5.21 -24.84 42.97
N ILE A 56 5.97 -23.73 42.94
CA ILE A 56 7.14 -23.54 43.81
C ILE A 56 6.72 -23.56 45.29
N ALA A 57 5.63 -22.87 45.65
CA ALA A 57 5.12 -22.83 47.02
C ALA A 57 4.67 -24.21 47.51
N LEU A 58 3.93 -24.96 46.68
CA LEU A 58 3.51 -26.33 47.00
C LEU A 58 4.70 -27.26 47.22
N ASN A 59 5.72 -27.17 46.36
CA ASN A 59 6.94 -27.97 46.51
C ASN A 59 7.68 -27.62 47.81
N LEU A 60 7.80 -26.33 48.16
CA LEU A 60 8.41 -25.89 49.41
C LEU A 60 7.66 -26.40 50.65
N VAL A 61 6.32 -26.37 50.64
CA VAL A 61 5.50 -26.92 51.74
C VAL A 61 5.66 -28.44 51.86
N LEU A 62 5.71 -29.16 50.73
CA LEU A 62 5.92 -30.61 50.71
C LEU A 62 7.30 -31.01 51.25
N VAL A 63 8.33 -30.22 50.97
CA VAL A 63 9.68 -30.39 51.50
C VAL A 63 9.68 -30.21 53.02
N VAL A 64 9.02 -29.17 53.52
CA VAL A 64 8.97 -28.86 54.96
C VAL A 64 8.13 -29.87 55.74
N GLN A 65 7.01 -30.33 55.20
CA GLN A 65 6.09 -31.23 55.92
C GLN A 65 6.40 -32.72 55.76
N LEU A 66 6.84 -33.17 54.57
CA LEU A 66 7.02 -34.59 54.25
C LEU A 66 8.49 -34.96 53.92
N ARG A 67 9.44 -34.01 53.95
CA ARG A 67 10.81 -34.18 53.42
C ARG A 67 10.84 -34.73 51.99
N TRP A 68 9.80 -34.46 51.21
CA TRP A 68 9.69 -34.93 49.83
C TRP A 68 10.53 -33.99 48.95
N ASP A 69 11.64 -34.51 48.41
CA ASP A 69 12.66 -33.82 47.60
C ASP A 69 13.58 -32.81 48.34
N PRO A 70 14.50 -33.29 49.22
CA PRO A 70 15.51 -32.45 49.88
C PRO A 70 16.39 -31.69 48.88
N TYR A 71 16.96 -30.55 49.30
CA TYR A 71 17.86 -29.72 48.47
C TYR A 71 18.92 -30.58 47.75
N PRO A 72 19.02 -30.56 46.40
CA PRO A 72 18.62 -29.49 45.47
C PRO A 72 17.44 -29.88 44.53
N PHE A 73 16.22 -30.00 45.07
CA PHE A 73 14.93 -30.09 44.33
C PHE A 73 15.01 -30.71 42.91
N ILE A 74 15.39 -31.99 42.83
CA ILE A 74 15.72 -32.63 41.55
C ILE A 74 14.48 -32.74 40.66
N LEU A 75 13.30 -32.98 41.26
CA LEU A 75 12.06 -33.20 40.54
C LEU A 75 11.49 -31.88 39.98
N LEU A 76 11.65 -30.79 40.73
CA LEU A 76 11.26 -29.45 40.27
C LEU A 76 12.09 -29.04 39.05
N ASN A 77 13.41 -29.21 39.15
CA ASN A 77 14.32 -28.91 38.04
C ASN A 77 14.06 -29.79 36.83
N LEU A 78 13.79 -31.08 37.03
CA LEU A 78 13.46 -32.00 35.94
C LEU A 78 12.17 -31.58 35.23
N ALA A 79 11.11 -31.28 35.99
CA ALA A 79 9.84 -30.84 35.43
C ALA A 79 9.98 -29.54 34.63
N PHE A 80 10.70 -28.54 35.16
CA PHE A 80 10.95 -27.28 34.46
C PHE A 80 11.81 -27.48 33.20
N SER A 81 12.82 -28.35 33.27
CA SER A 81 13.65 -28.68 32.11
C SER A 81 12.85 -29.35 31.01
N THR A 82 11.95 -30.28 31.35
CA THR A 82 11.03 -30.89 30.38
C THR A 82 10.03 -29.87 29.82
N GLN A 83 9.54 -28.93 30.64
CA GLN A 83 8.65 -27.86 30.17
C GLN A 83 9.35 -27.00 29.11
N ALA A 84 10.59 -26.58 29.37
CA ALA A 84 11.38 -25.81 28.42
C ALA A 84 11.67 -26.61 27.14
N ALA A 85 12.00 -27.90 27.28
CA ALA A 85 12.29 -28.78 26.15
C ALA A 85 11.07 -28.97 25.22
N TYR A 86 9.86 -29.07 25.77
CA TYR A 86 8.63 -29.18 24.97
C TYR A 86 8.16 -27.83 24.38
N ALA A 87 8.57 -26.70 24.97
CA ALA A 87 8.25 -25.38 24.42
C ALA A 87 8.95 -25.13 23.07
N ALA A 88 10.19 -25.58 22.90
CA ALA A 88 10.98 -25.38 21.68
C ALA A 88 10.29 -25.85 20.37
N PRO A 89 9.81 -27.11 20.26
CA PRO A 89 9.10 -27.54 19.06
C PRO A 89 7.76 -26.80 18.87
N LEU A 90 7.06 -26.48 19.95
CA LEU A 90 5.79 -25.74 19.88
C LEU A 90 5.98 -24.32 19.32
N ILE A 91 7.05 -23.65 19.75
CA ILE A 91 7.44 -22.33 19.25
C ILE A 91 7.86 -22.42 17.79
N LEU A 92 8.64 -23.43 17.42
CA LEU A 92 9.07 -23.65 16.03
C LEU A 92 7.87 -23.85 15.09
N LEU A 93 6.85 -24.60 15.53
CA LEU A 93 5.60 -24.76 14.79
C LEU A 93 4.81 -23.46 14.67
N ALA A 94 4.84 -22.61 15.71
CA ALA A 94 4.21 -21.30 15.65
C ALA A 94 4.94 -20.35 14.67
N GLN A 95 6.28 -20.38 14.67
CA GLN A 95 7.13 -19.55 13.82
C GLN A 95 7.05 -19.93 12.34
N ASN A 96 7.14 -21.21 11.97
CA ASN A 96 7.03 -21.64 10.57
C ASN A 96 5.76 -21.10 9.87
N ARG A 97 4.66 -20.96 10.63
CA ARG A 97 3.41 -20.42 10.09
C ARG A 97 3.37 -18.90 10.00
N GLN A 98 4.10 -18.19 10.85
CA GLN A 98 4.29 -16.75 10.67
C GLN A 98 5.11 -16.51 9.41
N ASP A 99 6.21 -17.24 9.24
CA ASP A 99 7.08 -17.15 8.07
C ASP A 99 6.34 -17.44 6.75
N ASP A 100 5.46 -18.45 6.73
CA ASP A 100 4.63 -18.78 5.55
C ASP A 100 3.66 -17.64 5.20
N ARG A 101 3.00 -17.02 6.19
CA ARG A 101 2.09 -15.89 5.95
C ARG A 101 2.87 -14.66 5.49
N ASP A 102 3.99 -14.37 6.14
CA ASP A 102 4.84 -13.23 5.81
C ASP A 102 5.40 -13.38 4.39
N ARG A 103 5.74 -14.60 3.97
CA ARG A 103 6.14 -14.89 2.60
C ARG A 103 5.04 -14.59 1.59
N VAL A 104 3.81 -15.04 1.82
CA VAL A 104 2.68 -14.76 0.91
C VAL A 104 2.40 -13.26 0.84
N SER A 105 2.41 -12.57 1.98
CA SER A 105 2.24 -11.11 2.01
C SER A 105 3.33 -10.38 1.22
N LEU A 106 4.59 -10.82 1.34
CA LEU A 106 5.71 -10.25 0.59
C LEU A 106 5.60 -10.51 -0.92
N GLU A 107 5.12 -11.69 -1.33
CA GLU A 107 4.89 -12.02 -2.74
C GLU A 107 3.77 -11.15 -3.33
N GLU A 108 2.66 -10.96 -2.61
CA GLU A 108 1.59 -10.04 -3.03
C GLU A 108 2.05 -8.59 -3.12
N ASP A 109 2.80 -8.10 -2.13
CA ASP A 109 3.31 -6.72 -2.14
C ASP A 109 4.28 -6.50 -3.30
N ARG A 110 5.11 -7.49 -3.64
CA ARG A 110 5.97 -7.43 -4.83
C ARG A 110 5.15 -7.35 -6.12
N ALA A 111 4.13 -8.19 -6.27
CA ALA A 111 3.27 -8.17 -7.45
C ALA A 111 2.53 -6.83 -7.59
N ARG A 112 2.02 -6.27 -6.48
CA ARG A 112 1.39 -4.94 -6.47
C ARG A 112 2.37 -3.83 -6.83
N ALA A 113 3.61 -3.91 -6.34
CA ALA A 113 4.64 -2.93 -6.65
C ALA A 113 5.02 -2.96 -8.14
N GLU A 114 5.12 -4.15 -8.74
CA GLU A 114 5.35 -4.31 -10.18
C GLU A 114 4.20 -3.73 -11.01
N GLN A 115 2.94 -4.00 -10.65
CA GLN A 115 1.77 -3.43 -11.31
C GLN A 115 1.75 -1.90 -11.19
N THR A 116 1.95 -1.37 -9.98
CA THR A 116 1.98 0.09 -9.74
C THR A 116 3.08 0.76 -10.57
N LYS A 117 4.24 0.11 -10.70
CA LYS A 117 5.33 0.61 -11.53
C LYS A 117 4.92 0.62 -13.01
N ALA A 118 4.34 -0.46 -13.52
CA ALA A 118 3.88 -0.55 -14.90
C ALA A 118 2.80 0.51 -15.22
N ASP A 119 1.83 0.70 -14.32
CA ASP A 119 0.79 1.71 -14.45
C ASP A 119 1.38 3.12 -14.46
N THR A 120 2.37 3.38 -13.60
CA THR A 120 3.07 4.68 -13.56
C THR A 120 3.85 4.92 -14.85
N GLU A 121 4.55 3.91 -15.37
CA GLU A 121 5.25 4.00 -16.66
C GLU A 121 4.28 4.22 -17.82
N TYR A 122 3.12 3.56 -17.80
CA TYR A 122 2.06 3.73 -18.79
C TYR A 122 1.50 5.16 -18.75
N LEU A 123 1.09 5.63 -17.57
CA LEU A 123 0.59 7.00 -17.39
C LEU A 123 1.63 8.05 -17.77
N ALA A 124 2.91 7.82 -17.49
CA ALA A 124 3.98 8.74 -17.89
C ALA A 124 4.15 8.81 -19.42
N ARG A 125 4.04 7.68 -20.13
CA ARG A 125 4.06 7.65 -21.60
C ARG A 125 2.86 8.35 -22.20
N GLU A 126 1.68 8.13 -21.63
CA GLU A 126 0.44 8.75 -22.08
C GLU A 126 0.39 10.25 -21.78
N LEU A 127 0.95 10.68 -20.65
CA LEU A 127 1.14 12.09 -20.36
C LEU A 127 2.14 12.73 -21.33
N ALA A 128 3.22 12.04 -21.67
CA ALA A 128 4.21 12.54 -22.62
C ALA A 128 3.63 12.66 -24.04
N SER A 129 2.88 11.65 -24.51
CA SER A 129 2.23 11.68 -25.82
C SER A 129 1.14 12.77 -25.88
N LEU A 130 0.33 12.90 -24.82
CA LEU A 130 -0.65 13.99 -24.69
C LEU A 130 0.02 15.36 -24.70
N ARG A 131 1.13 15.53 -23.99
CA ARG A 131 1.89 16.79 -23.96
C ARG A 131 2.41 17.17 -25.34
N LEU A 132 2.91 16.21 -26.12
CA LEU A 132 3.37 16.45 -27.49
C LEU A 132 2.21 16.88 -28.39
N ALA A 133 1.08 16.14 -28.34
CA ALA A 133 -0.11 16.46 -29.13
C ALA A 133 -0.68 17.86 -28.78
N VAL A 134 -0.76 18.21 -27.50
CA VAL A 134 -1.18 19.56 -27.06
C VAL A 134 -0.16 20.62 -27.48
N GLY A 135 1.14 20.31 -27.42
CA GLY A 135 2.21 21.21 -27.86
C GLY A 135 2.11 21.57 -29.35
N GLU A 136 1.72 20.62 -30.20
CA GLU A 136 1.51 20.86 -31.64
C GLU A 136 0.23 21.68 -31.91
N VAL A 137 -0.90 21.37 -31.24
CA VAL A 137 -2.18 22.05 -31.47
C VAL A 137 -2.23 23.46 -30.84
N ALA A 138 -1.54 23.68 -29.72
CA ALA A 138 -1.44 24.97 -29.05
C ALA A 138 -0.17 25.74 -29.47
N THR A 139 0.27 25.62 -30.73
CA THR A 139 1.38 26.43 -31.21
C THR A 139 1.00 27.91 -31.06
N ARG A 140 1.90 28.72 -30.48
CA ARG A 140 1.68 30.16 -30.21
C ARG A 140 1.10 30.89 -31.42
N ASP A 141 1.52 30.51 -32.63
CA ASP A 141 1.06 31.10 -33.88
C ASP A 141 -0.40 30.74 -34.19
N PHE A 142 -0.86 29.51 -33.93
CA PHE A 142 -2.28 29.14 -34.09
C PHE A 142 -3.18 29.91 -33.13
N LEU A 143 -2.79 29.98 -31.85
CA LEU A 143 -3.50 30.80 -30.87
C LEU A 143 -3.51 32.28 -31.28
N ARG A 144 -2.41 32.79 -31.85
CA ARG A 144 -2.34 34.16 -32.37
C ARG A 144 -3.27 34.37 -33.55
N THR A 145 -3.26 33.46 -34.52
CA THR A 145 -4.11 33.52 -35.71
C THR A 145 -5.59 33.46 -35.32
N GLU A 146 -5.98 32.62 -34.38
CA GLU A 146 -7.39 32.51 -33.98
C GLU A 146 -7.84 33.71 -33.13
N LEU A 147 -6.95 34.30 -32.33
CA LEU A 147 -7.20 35.54 -31.60
C LEU A 147 -7.31 36.75 -32.56
N ASP A 148 -6.46 36.80 -33.58
CA ASP A 148 -6.52 37.80 -34.67
C ASP A 148 -7.79 37.64 -35.51
N ARG A 149 -8.20 36.40 -35.80
CA ARG A 149 -9.44 36.09 -36.52
C ARG A 149 -10.67 36.51 -35.73
N LEU A 150 -10.75 36.17 -34.44
CA LEU A 150 -11.83 36.60 -33.56
C LEU A 150 -11.87 38.12 -33.38
N ARG A 151 -10.71 38.80 -33.35
CA ARG A 151 -10.63 40.27 -33.36
C ARG A 151 -11.25 40.84 -34.63
N ASP A 152 -10.92 40.28 -35.79
CA ASP A 152 -11.42 40.78 -37.08
C ASP A 152 -12.91 40.42 -37.29
N GLU A 153 -13.40 39.34 -36.67
CA GLU A 153 -14.82 38.93 -36.65
C GLU A 153 -15.69 39.71 -35.65
N LEU A 154 -15.13 40.63 -34.85
CA LEU A 154 -15.89 41.58 -34.04
C LEU A 154 -16.09 42.90 -34.81
N PRO A 155 -17.16 43.06 -35.62
CA PRO A 155 -17.46 44.34 -36.25
C PRO A 155 -17.94 45.33 -35.19
N GLY A 156 -17.06 46.29 -34.88
CA GLY A 156 -17.46 47.62 -34.44
C GLY A 156 -17.41 47.89 -32.94
N THR A 157 -16.31 48.52 -32.50
CA THR A 157 -16.41 49.56 -31.45
C THR A 157 -15.46 50.76 -31.61
N GLU A 158 -14.60 50.82 -32.64
CA GLU A 158 -13.56 51.85 -32.72
C GLU A 158 -13.71 52.93 -33.81
N SER A 159 -14.89 53.08 -34.45
CA SER A 159 -15.08 54.14 -35.46
C SER A 159 -15.68 55.46 -34.94
N ARG A 160 -15.46 55.83 -33.67
CA ARG A 160 -15.86 57.14 -33.12
C ARG A 160 -14.69 58.00 -32.64
N ARG A 161 -13.61 58.09 -33.42
CA ARG A 161 -12.67 59.22 -33.32
C ARG A 161 -12.27 59.71 -34.72
N GLY A 162 -12.87 60.82 -35.13
CA GLY A 162 -12.25 61.72 -36.09
C GLY A 162 -12.96 61.92 -37.42
N ARG A 163 -14.07 62.66 -37.42
CA ARG A 163 -14.33 63.68 -38.45
C ARG A 163 -15.57 64.52 -38.12
N VAL A 164 -15.36 65.72 -37.61
CA VAL A 164 -16.31 66.83 -37.74
C VAL A 164 -15.54 67.97 -38.37
N ARG A 165 -15.73 68.18 -39.68
CA ARG A 165 -15.28 69.38 -40.40
C ARG A 165 -16.52 69.96 -41.06
N GLY A 166 -17.03 71.05 -40.49
CA GLY A 166 -18.24 71.73 -40.96
C GLY A 166 -17.98 72.54 -42.24
N PRO A 167 -18.99 72.72 -43.12
CA PRO A 167 -18.88 73.52 -44.34
C PRO A 167 -18.99 75.02 -44.05
N ARG A 168 -18.19 75.83 -44.76
CA ARG A 168 -18.32 77.30 -44.81
C ARG A 168 -19.32 77.69 -45.90
N PRO A 169 -20.22 78.66 -45.66
CA PRO A 169 -20.99 79.31 -46.73
C PRO A 169 -20.39 80.66 -47.14
N ASP A 170 -20.64 80.99 -48.40
CA ASP A 170 -19.98 82.04 -49.17
C ASP A 170 -20.63 83.42 -49.01
N ALA A 171 -19.90 84.43 -49.47
CA ALA A 171 -20.18 85.85 -49.33
C ALA A 171 -21.41 86.35 -50.11
N HIS A 172 -22.01 87.42 -49.56
CA HIS A 172 -22.63 88.59 -50.20
C HIS A 172 -24.02 88.92 -49.65
N ALA A 173 -24.09 89.93 -48.79
CA ALA A 173 -25.13 90.96 -48.75
C ALA A 173 -24.89 91.78 -47.47
N LEU A 174 -24.32 92.98 -47.56
CA LEU A 174 -25.05 94.21 -47.82
C LEU A 174 -25.79 94.69 -46.55
N ARG A 175 -25.14 95.66 -45.92
CA ARG A 175 -25.72 96.88 -45.35
C ARG A 175 -26.48 96.82 -44.02
N ASP A 176 -26.28 97.94 -43.33
CA ASP A 176 -27.14 98.59 -42.34
C ASP A 176 -27.07 98.06 -40.90
N ASN A 177 -26.15 98.68 -40.17
CA ASN A 177 -26.36 99.13 -38.79
C ASN A 177 -27.68 99.94 -38.71
N PRO A 178 -28.57 99.67 -37.73
CA PRO A 178 -28.59 100.52 -36.54
C PRO A 178 -28.92 99.76 -35.23
N GLN A 179 -28.13 100.04 -34.18
CA GLN A 179 -28.56 100.61 -32.89
C GLN A 179 -29.96 100.26 -32.33
N TRP A 180 -30.00 99.63 -31.15
CA TRP A 180 -30.78 99.91 -29.90
C TRP A 180 -30.14 99.01 -28.82
N ASP A 181 -29.57 99.53 -27.71
CA ASP A 181 -30.22 99.75 -26.39
C ASP A 181 -31.23 98.61 -26.10
N ASP A 182 -31.10 97.82 -25.04
CA ASP A 182 -31.53 98.18 -23.69
C ASP A 182 -31.02 97.12 -22.69
N GLY A 183 -30.72 97.56 -21.45
CA GLY A 183 -31.16 96.96 -20.18
C GLY A 183 -31.00 95.44 -19.92
N GLU A 184 -30.67 94.95 -18.74
CA GLU A 184 -30.70 95.48 -17.40
C GLU A 184 -29.78 94.57 -16.55
N SER A 185 -29.48 95.08 -15.36
CA SER A 185 -28.56 94.57 -14.34
C SER A 185 -28.95 93.23 -13.72
#